data_AF-A0A173S0E8-F1
#
_entry.id   AF-A0A173S0E8-F1
#
_cell.length_a   1.000
_cell.length_b   1.000
_cell.length_c   1.000
_cell.angle_alpha   90.00
_cell.angle_beta   90.00
_cell.angle_gamma   90.00
#
_symmetry.space_group_name_H-M   'P 1'
#
loop_
_entity.id
_entity.type
_entity.pdbx_description
1 polymer ?
#
loop_
_entity_poly.entity_id
_entity_poly.type
_entity_poly.pdbx_seq_one_letter_code
_entity_poly.pdbx_strand_id
1 'polypeptide(L)'
;MIDFVENLFFILIETICCCLYFQTFSKFRFTKKIQILQFIGLTGCMTAVIYLFATIPFWKMPTVWFLFAVSMYGMFQMKFFEALGMGALYYALLLVVDVLAYACNDILQFRMGGETKVYGWKAWLIALLGKMFLFIIILLVRRIFGKSAVETLSKREWIKFLVFPIFTIFMIAWMLVVVQSSQAGSGKIPIVLAFSLVGLNVFIYGLLYDILQKEVRTREYMVSMAKAEGKIQLYQKQTAFIHDYQNQMQCVRTLLMKKNYKEAEQYLEQMCNVGADVWNVIDTNHMIVNAVLNAKYQEAQESGIGVTIKINDLSGWRMAYNDVTILLANLLDNAIEACKLCEDKKHIWFKCVQESGKIILSVKNTYCEMNRKKKEGLHGIGLKNVEHVITSYGGNYSIKKYRENLL
;
A
#
# COMPACT_ATOMS: atom_id res chain seq x y z
N MET A 1 24.29 -15.45 44.58
CA MET A 1 24.68 -15.50 43.15
C MET A 1 23.62 -16.22 42.31
N ILE A 2 23.13 -17.40 42.72
CA ILE A 2 22.10 -18.16 41.98
C ILE A 2 20.78 -17.38 41.88
N ASP A 3 20.25 -16.86 42.99
CA ASP A 3 19.00 -16.07 42.99
C ASP A 3 19.06 -14.82 42.08
N PHE A 4 20.25 -14.21 41.95
CA PHE A 4 20.46 -13.09 41.04
C PHE A 4 20.34 -13.52 39.58
N VAL A 5 20.93 -14.65 39.21
CA VAL A 5 20.84 -15.21 37.84
C VAL A 5 19.41 -15.62 37.51
N GLU A 6 18.71 -16.23 38.47
CA GLU A 6 17.29 -16.61 38.33
C GLU A 6 16.38 -15.39 38.12
N ASN A 7 16.57 -14.32 38.91
CA ASN A 7 15.80 -13.08 38.76
C ASN A 7 16.12 -12.37 37.43
N LEU A 8 17.39 -12.30 37.06
CA LEU A 8 17.83 -11.71 35.79
C LEU A 8 17.17 -12.43 34.60
N PHE A 9 17.02 -13.75 34.70
CA PHE A 9 16.37 -14.55 33.66
C PHE A 9 14.90 -14.22 33.49
N PHE A 10 14.14 -14.10 34.58
CA PHE A 10 12.74 -13.68 34.51
C PHE A 10 12.59 -12.29 33.90
N ILE A 11 13.40 -11.33 34.34
CA ILE A 11 13.42 -9.96 33.80
C ILE A 11 13.72 -9.99 32.31
N LEU A 12 14.64 -10.84 31.85
CA LEU A 12 14.96 -10.98 30.44
C LEU A 12 13.76 -11.52 29.65
N ILE A 13 13.07 -12.56 30.12
CA ILE A 13 11.87 -13.09 29.47
C ILE A 13 10.76 -12.03 29.41
N GLU A 14 10.51 -11.33 30.52
CA GLU A 14 9.53 -10.24 30.60
C GLU A 14 9.90 -9.12 29.62
N THR A 15 11.16 -8.74 29.55
CA THR A 15 11.62 -7.68 28.65
C THR A 15 11.50 -8.09 27.17
N ILE A 16 11.80 -9.36 26.84
CA ILE A 16 11.51 -9.93 25.50
C ILE A 16 10.02 -9.87 25.20
N CYS A 17 9.19 -10.33 26.12
CA CYS A 17 7.73 -10.34 25.99
C CYS A 17 7.18 -8.92 25.77
N CYS A 18 7.64 -7.95 26.56
CA CYS A 18 7.27 -6.55 26.42
C CYS A 18 7.64 -6.02 25.03
N CYS A 19 8.89 -6.24 24.60
CA CYS A 19 9.36 -5.81 23.28
C CYS A 19 8.53 -6.42 22.14
N LEU A 20 8.20 -7.72 22.20
CA LEU A 20 7.35 -8.40 21.22
C LEU A 20 5.91 -7.86 21.20
N TYR A 21 5.36 -7.54 22.38
CA TYR A 21 4.03 -6.93 22.49
C TYR A 21 4.00 -5.57 21.80
N PHE A 22 4.94 -4.67 22.09
CA PHE A 22 4.99 -3.35 21.45
C PHE A 22 5.31 -3.41 19.95
N GLN A 23 6.15 -4.37 19.52
CA GLN A 23 6.44 -4.61 18.10
C GLN A 23 5.18 -4.96 17.28
N THR A 24 4.14 -5.51 17.92
CA THR A 24 2.86 -5.81 17.26
C THR A 24 2.18 -4.54 16.75
N PHE A 25 2.27 -3.45 17.50
CA PHE A 25 1.53 -2.21 17.24
C PHE A 25 2.37 -1.12 16.58
N SER A 26 3.70 -1.18 16.71
CA SER A 26 4.58 -0.13 16.21
C SER A 26 5.91 -0.65 15.66
N LYS A 27 6.52 0.14 14.78
CA LYS A 27 7.87 -0.08 14.25
C LYS A 27 8.93 0.52 15.19
N PHE A 28 10.11 -0.08 15.18
CA PHE A 28 11.27 0.45 15.90
C PHE A 28 11.72 1.80 15.34
N ARG A 29 12.20 2.69 16.21
CA ARG A 29 12.69 4.03 15.84
C ARG A 29 14.14 4.01 15.34
N PHE A 30 14.99 3.19 15.95
CA PHE A 30 16.44 3.21 15.74
C PHE A 30 16.97 1.93 15.06
N THR A 31 18.26 1.93 14.73
CA THR A 31 18.97 0.76 14.14
C THR A 31 19.12 -0.38 15.14
N LYS A 32 19.36 -1.61 14.66
CA LYS A 32 19.50 -2.82 15.49
C LYS A 32 20.52 -2.67 16.64
N LYS A 33 21.64 -1.96 16.42
CA LYS A 33 22.67 -1.75 17.46
C LYS A 33 22.14 -0.94 18.64
N ILE A 34 21.41 0.14 18.35
CA ILE A 34 20.82 1.01 19.38
C ILE A 34 19.69 0.29 20.11
N GLN A 35 18.90 -0.52 19.39
CA GLN A 35 17.85 -1.34 20.00
C GLN A 35 18.42 -2.32 21.03
N ILE A 36 19.53 -2.99 20.72
CA ILE A 36 20.21 -3.91 21.65
C ILE A 36 20.71 -3.15 22.88
N LEU A 37 21.31 -1.96 22.70
CA LEU A 37 21.76 -1.15 23.82
C LEU A 37 20.59 -0.69 24.72
N GLN A 38 19.47 -0.26 24.12
CA GLN A 38 18.25 0.11 24.85
C GLN A 38 17.66 -1.09 25.61
N PHE A 39 17.69 -2.28 25.01
CA PHE A 39 17.23 -3.52 25.65
C PHE A 39 18.10 -3.88 26.86
N ILE A 40 19.43 -3.85 26.72
CA ILE A 40 20.37 -4.10 27.82
C ILE A 40 20.23 -3.02 28.92
N GLY A 41 20.04 -1.76 28.53
CA GLY A 41 19.78 -0.68 29.46
C GLY A 41 18.49 -0.90 30.25
N LEU A 42 17.41 -1.31 29.58
CA LEU A 42 16.14 -1.63 30.21
C LEU A 42 16.26 -2.79 31.22
N THR A 43 16.88 -3.91 30.84
CA THR A 43 17.06 -5.04 31.76
C THR A 43 17.92 -4.67 32.97
N GLY A 44 18.97 -3.85 32.77
CA GLY A 44 19.79 -3.32 33.86
C GLY A 44 19.07 -2.33 34.78
N CYS A 45 18.22 -1.46 34.24
CA CYS A 45 17.38 -0.57 35.06
C CYS A 45 16.34 -1.34 35.86
N MET A 46 15.74 -2.39 35.28
CA MET A 46 14.75 -3.22 35.95
C MET A 46 15.35 -4.01 37.10
N THR A 47 16.54 -4.59 36.92
CA THR A 47 17.25 -5.25 38.03
C THR A 47 17.53 -4.25 39.16
N ALA A 48 18.02 -3.04 38.84
CA ALA A 48 18.26 -2.00 39.83
C ALA A 48 16.99 -1.62 40.62
N VAL A 49 15.85 -1.41 39.95
CA VAL A 49 14.57 -1.10 40.60
C VAL A 49 14.12 -2.21 41.54
N ILE A 50 14.26 -3.48 41.13
CA ILE A 50 13.86 -4.62 41.95
C ILE A 50 14.64 -4.69 43.27
N TYR A 51 15.94 -4.37 43.24
CA TYR A 51 16.79 -4.37 44.43
C TYR A 51 16.63 -3.09 45.28
N LEU A 52 16.50 -1.91 44.66
CA LEU A 52 16.33 -0.64 45.38
C LEU A 52 15.00 -0.56 46.14
N PHE A 53 13.92 -1.08 45.55
CA PHE A 53 12.59 -1.08 46.16
C PHE A 53 12.23 -2.42 46.83
N ALA A 54 13.23 -3.25 47.16
CA ALA A 54 12.99 -4.55 47.80
C ALA A 54 12.22 -4.42 49.12
N THR A 55 12.41 -3.33 49.87
CA THR A 55 11.80 -3.08 51.18
C THR A 55 10.53 -2.22 51.12
N ILE A 56 10.21 -1.61 49.97
CA ILE A 56 9.07 -0.69 49.82
C ILE A 56 8.20 -1.13 48.62
N PRO A 57 7.31 -2.13 48.80
CA PRO A 57 6.56 -2.74 47.71
C PRO A 57 5.54 -1.79 47.05
N PHE A 58 5.03 -0.79 47.78
CA PHE A 58 4.04 0.15 47.27
C PHE A 58 4.55 0.96 46.06
N TRP A 59 5.81 1.45 46.13
CA TRP A 59 6.42 2.22 45.04
C TRP A 59 7.03 1.34 43.94
N LYS A 60 7.23 0.05 44.20
CA LYS A 60 7.80 -0.89 43.23
C LYS A 60 6.91 -1.09 42.01
N MET A 61 5.59 -1.28 42.19
CA MET A 61 4.71 -1.60 41.05
C MET A 61 4.56 -0.44 40.05
N PRO A 62 4.28 0.82 40.49
CA PRO A 62 4.17 1.95 39.58
C PRO A 62 5.47 2.28 38.86
N THR A 63 6.63 2.13 39.53
CA THR A 63 7.94 2.42 38.94
C THR A 63 8.30 1.42 37.84
N VAL A 64 8.04 0.13 38.04
CA VAL A 64 8.26 -0.92 37.03
C VAL A 64 7.40 -0.68 35.79
N TRP A 65 6.11 -0.38 35.96
CA TRP A 65 5.22 -0.02 34.85
C TRP A 65 5.73 1.21 34.08
N PHE A 66 6.03 2.28 34.80
CA PHE A 66 6.49 3.53 34.19
C PHE A 66 7.79 3.32 33.41
N LEU A 67 8.71 2.51 33.94
CA LEU A 67 9.98 2.20 33.29
C LEU A 67 9.78 1.39 31.99
N PHE A 68 8.87 0.40 31.99
CA PHE A 68 8.46 -0.27 30.74
C PHE A 68 7.86 0.71 29.73
N ALA A 69 6.94 1.58 30.14
CA ALA A 69 6.30 2.52 29.23
C ALA A 69 7.30 3.54 28.61
N VAL A 70 8.18 4.12 29.43
CA VAL A 70 9.16 5.13 28.98
C VAL A 70 10.24 4.49 28.09
N SER A 71 10.75 3.32 28.46
CA SER A 71 11.73 2.60 27.64
C SER A 71 11.14 2.24 26.28
N MET A 72 9.89 1.77 26.23
CA MET A 72 9.20 1.44 24.98
C MET A 72 8.92 2.69 24.13
N TYR A 73 8.56 3.83 24.75
CA TYR A 73 8.48 5.11 24.03
C TYR A 73 9.82 5.54 23.40
N GLY A 74 10.93 5.22 24.05
CA GLY A 74 12.27 5.43 23.51
C GLY A 74 12.60 4.51 22.31
N MET A 75 12.10 3.28 22.32
CA MET A 75 12.40 2.24 21.31
C MET A 75 11.49 2.30 20.08
N PHE A 76 10.22 2.67 20.23
CA PHE A 76 9.18 2.57 19.20
C PHE A 76 8.67 3.94 18.72
N GLN A 77 8.22 4.01 17.46
CA GLN A 77 7.62 5.21 16.87
C GLN A 77 6.16 5.42 17.32
N MET A 78 5.94 5.66 18.62
CA MET A 78 4.60 5.89 19.20
C MET A 78 4.51 7.20 19.96
N LYS A 79 3.28 7.68 20.18
CA LYS A 79 3.04 8.82 21.07
C LYS A 79 3.20 8.41 22.54
N PHE A 80 3.56 9.36 23.38
CA PHE A 80 3.81 9.11 24.80
C PHE A 80 2.60 8.47 25.54
N PHE A 81 1.39 9.01 25.33
CA PHE A 81 0.18 8.46 25.95
C PHE A 81 -0.22 7.07 25.41
N GLU A 82 0.07 6.79 24.14
CA GLU A 82 -0.14 5.46 23.56
C GLU A 82 0.81 4.44 24.21
N ALA A 83 2.08 4.82 24.44
CA ALA A 83 3.06 3.98 25.11
C ALA A 83 2.71 3.73 26.59
N LEU A 84 2.21 4.73 27.31
CA LEU A 84 1.71 4.57 28.68
C LEU A 84 0.53 3.60 28.76
N GLY A 85 -0.47 3.77 27.88
CA GLY A 85 -1.65 2.90 27.84
C GLY A 85 -1.30 1.45 27.49
N MET A 86 -0.49 1.23 26.44
CA MET A 86 -0.02 -0.11 26.07
C MET A 86 0.86 -0.72 27.16
N GLY A 87 1.71 0.08 27.80
CA GLY A 87 2.54 -0.37 28.93
C GLY A 87 1.68 -0.81 30.11
N ALA A 88 0.59 -0.10 30.40
CA ALA A 88 -0.34 -0.45 31.47
C ALA A 88 -1.06 -1.78 31.16
N LEU A 89 -1.51 -1.98 29.92
CA LEU A 89 -2.13 -3.24 29.49
C LEU A 89 -1.17 -4.42 29.59
N TYR A 90 0.07 -4.26 29.10
CA TYR A 90 1.10 -5.29 29.22
C TYR A 90 1.40 -5.60 30.68
N TYR A 91 1.57 -4.58 31.52
CA TYR A 91 1.88 -4.76 32.93
C TYR A 91 0.73 -5.41 33.71
N ALA A 92 -0.52 -5.03 33.42
CA ALA A 92 -1.69 -5.69 33.99
C ALA A 92 -1.73 -7.19 33.62
N LEU A 93 -1.40 -7.52 32.37
CA LEU A 93 -1.35 -8.90 31.90
C LEU A 93 -0.22 -9.69 32.59
N LEU A 94 0.95 -9.08 32.77
CA LEU A 94 2.06 -9.64 33.54
C LEU A 94 1.65 -9.93 34.99
N LEU A 95 0.99 -8.99 35.66
CA LEU A 95 0.51 -9.17 37.03
C LEU A 95 -0.53 -10.29 37.15
N VAL A 96 -1.47 -10.40 36.20
CA VAL A 96 -2.45 -11.49 36.18
C VAL A 96 -1.75 -12.85 36.10
N VAL A 97 -0.75 -12.98 35.22
CA VAL A 97 0.03 -14.21 35.08
C VAL A 97 0.78 -14.55 36.38
N ASP A 98 1.39 -13.56 37.05
CA ASP A 98 2.12 -13.78 38.28
C ASP A 98 1.21 -14.16 39.46
N VAL A 99 0.04 -13.52 39.57
CA VAL A 99 -0.97 -13.87 40.58
C VAL A 99 -1.50 -15.28 40.35
N LEU A 100 -1.76 -15.67 39.11
CA LEU A 100 -2.18 -17.04 38.77
C LEU A 100 -1.08 -18.06 39.11
N ALA A 101 0.18 -17.76 38.81
CA ALA A 101 1.30 -18.63 39.17
C ALA A 101 1.44 -18.79 40.69
N TYR A 102 1.26 -17.71 41.45
CA TYR A 102 1.26 -17.75 42.92
C TYR A 102 0.09 -18.58 43.47
N ALA A 103 -1.13 -18.36 42.96
CA ALA A 103 -2.31 -19.15 43.36
C ALA A 103 -2.15 -20.65 43.04
N CYS A 104 -1.58 -20.98 41.88
CA CYS A 104 -1.27 -22.37 41.52
C CYS A 104 -0.27 -23.01 42.50
N ASN A 105 0.73 -22.25 42.94
CA ASN A 105 1.70 -22.73 43.93
C ASN A 105 1.02 -23.02 45.28
N ASP A 106 0.18 -22.10 45.77
CA ASP A 106 -0.55 -22.26 47.03
C ASP A 106 -1.48 -23.49 47.01
N ILE A 107 -2.23 -23.69 45.92
CA ILE A 107 -3.09 -24.88 45.73
C ILE A 107 -2.27 -26.17 45.75
N LEU A 108 -1.09 -26.19 45.11
CA LEU A 108 -0.20 -27.35 45.12
C LEU A 108 0.37 -27.62 46.52
N GLN A 109 0.72 -26.58 47.26
CA GLN A 109 1.17 -26.71 48.64
C GLN A 109 0.06 -27.29 49.54
N PHE A 110 -1.17 -26.79 49.42
CA PHE A 110 -2.32 -27.29 50.16
C PHE A 110 -2.55 -28.78 49.91
N ARG A 111 -2.47 -29.23 48.64
CA ARG A 111 -2.62 -30.65 48.29
C ARG A 111 -1.50 -31.56 48.81
N MET A 112 -0.32 -31.01 49.11
CA MET A 112 0.83 -31.78 49.63
C MET A 112 0.92 -31.82 51.16
N GLY A 113 -0.17 -31.50 51.86
CA GLY A 113 -0.26 -31.72 53.31
C GLY A 113 0.33 -30.61 54.19
N GLY A 114 0.53 -29.40 53.66
CA GLY A 114 0.75 -28.17 54.45
C GLY A 114 2.08 -28.04 55.20
N GLU A 115 2.77 -29.14 55.53
CA GLU A 115 3.97 -29.12 56.39
C GLU A 115 5.28 -28.86 55.64
N THR A 116 5.35 -29.18 54.34
CA THR A 116 6.50 -28.81 53.51
C THR A 116 6.18 -27.56 52.71
N LYS A 117 6.70 -26.43 53.19
CA LYS A 117 6.83 -25.18 52.45
C LYS A 117 7.35 -25.51 51.02
N VAL A 118 6.52 -25.31 49.98
CA VAL A 118 6.94 -25.41 48.56
C VAL A 118 7.81 -24.20 48.23
N TYR A 119 8.99 -24.14 48.83
CA TYR A 119 9.97 -23.08 48.61
C TYR A 119 11.12 -23.63 47.76
N GLY A 120 11.68 -22.76 46.93
CA GLY A 120 12.81 -23.08 46.06
C GLY A 120 12.40 -23.42 44.63
N TRP A 121 13.13 -24.35 44.02
CA TRP A 121 13.10 -24.59 42.57
C TRP A 121 11.74 -25.02 41.98
N LYS A 122 10.85 -25.63 42.77
CA LYS A 122 9.48 -25.97 42.32
C LYS A 122 8.62 -24.71 42.10
N ALA A 123 8.67 -23.76 43.03
CA ALA A 123 8.00 -22.46 42.90
C ALA A 123 8.53 -21.69 41.68
N TRP A 124 9.85 -21.76 41.46
CA TRP A 124 10.51 -21.17 40.30
C TRP A 124 9.99 -21.76 38.98
N LEU A 125 9.83 -23.08 38.88
CA LEU A 125 9.27 -23.74 37.69
C LEU A 125 7.80 -23.35 37.44
N ILE A 126 6.98 -23.18 38.50
CA ILE A 126 5.59 -22.72 38.37
C ILE A 126 5.55 -21.28 37.85
N ALA A 127 6.40 -20.39 38.38
CA ALA A 127 6.53 -19.03 37.87
C ALA A 127 6.98 -19.03 36.40
N LEU A 128 7.91 -19.91 36.03
CA LEU A 128 8.37 -20.06 34.64
C LEU A 128 7.27 -20.55 33.70
N LEU A 129 6.43 -21.50 34.14
CA LEU A 129 5.23 -21.91 33.39
C LEU A 129 4.33 -20.71 33.12
N GLY A 130 4.10 -19.86 34.13
CA GLY A 130 3.38 -18.60 33.96
C GLY A 130 3.98 -17.74 32.84
N LYS A 131 5.31 -17.55 32.82
CA LYS A 131 5.97 -16.78 31.76
C LYS A 131 5.84 -17.41 30.37
N MET A 132 5.75 -18.74 30.27
CA MET A 132 5.47 -19.40 29.00
C MET A 132 4.03 -19.18 28.52
N PHE A 133 3.05 -19.12 29.43
CA PHE A 133 1.69 -18.69 29.11
C PHE A 133 1.65 -17.24 28.65
N LEU A 134 2.35 -16.33 29.34
CA LEU A 134 2.52 -14.94 28.92
C LEU A 134 3.04 -14.85 27.49
N PHE A 135 4.09 -15.62 27.17
CA PHE A 135 4.66 -15.65 25.83
C PHE A 135 3.64 -16.11 24.77
N ILE A 136 2.88 -17.17 25.03
CA ILE A 136 1.81 -17.63 24.12
C ILE A 136 0.72 -16.56 23.95
N ILE A 137 0.28 -15.91 25.02
CA ILE A 137 -0.72 -14.85 24.95
C ILE A 137 -0.22 -13.71 24.06
N ILE A 138 1.05 -13.32 24.18
CA ILE A 138 1.64 -12.26 23.35
C ILE A 138 1.72 -12.69 21.89
N LEU A 139 2.05 -13.95 21.60
CA LEU A 139 1.96 -14.47 20.23
C LEU A 139 0.51 -14.36 19.72
N LEU A 140 -0.49 -14.78 20.50
CA LEU A 140 -1.91 -14.68 20.09
C LEU A 140 -2.36 -13.23 19.86
N VAL A 141 -1.99 -12.30 20.74
CA VAL A 141 -2.22 -10.85 20.55
C VAL A 141 -1.60 -10.40 19.23
N ARG A 142 -0.36 -10.84 18.96
CA ARG A 142 0.34 -10.51 17.73
C ARG A 142 -0.37 -11.04 16.49
N ARG A 143 -1.01 -12.21 16.55
CA ARG A 143 -1.83 -12.73 15.44
C ARG A 143 -3.08 -11.91 15.19
N ILE A 144 -3.77 -11.51 16.25
CA ILE A 144 -5.11 -10.89 16.15
C ILE A 144 -4.98 -9.42 15.77
N PHE A 145 -4.02 -8.72 16.36
CA PHE A 145 -3.87 -7.27 16.24
C PHE A 145 -2.70 -6.83 15.36
N GLY A 146 -1.83 -7.77 15.00
CA GLY A 146 -0.64 -7.50 14.21
C GLY A 146 -0.97 -7.04 12.78
N LYS A 147 -0.22 -6.03 12.32
CA LYS A 147 -0.34 -5.43 10.98
C LYS A 147 0.90 -5.65 10.10
N SER A 148 1.86 -6.44 10.55
CA SER A 148 3.11 -6.71 9.82
C SER A 148 2.94 -7.83 8.80
N ALA A 149 3.81 -7.87 7.80
CA ALA A 149 3.79 -8.89 6.74
C ALA A 149 4.01 -10.32 7.27
N VAL A 150 4.61 -10.48 8.46
CA VAL A 150 4.74 -11.78 9.16
C VAL A 150 3.42 -12.20 9.81
N GLU A 151 2.47 -11.29 10.02
CA GLU A 151 1.17 -11.61 10.63
C GLU A 151 0.09 -11.90 9.58
N THR A 152 0.35 -11.55 8.31
CA THR A 152 -0.48 -11.95 7.16
C THR A 152 -0.22 -13.39 6.67
N LEU A 153 0.57 -14.16 7.41
CA LEU A 153 0.91 -15.54 7.08
C LEU A 153 -0.29 -16.47 7.13
N SER A 154 -0.18 -17.59 6.41
CA SER A 154 -1.22 -18.61 6.39
C SER A 154 -1.39 -19.22 7.78
N LYS A 155 -2.62 -19.67 8.08
CA LYS A 155 -2.94 -20.34 9.36
C LYS A 155 -1.97 -21.49 9.68
N ARG A 156 -1.45 -22.18 8.66
CA ARG A 156 -0.50 -23.31 8.79
C ARG A 156 0.90 -22.89 9.24
N GLU A 157 1.41 -21.77 8.75
CA GLU A 157 2.72 -21.23 9.14
C GLU A 157 2.69 -20.71 10.56
N TRP A 158 1.57 -20.08 10.93
CA TRP A 158 1.41 -19.51 12.26
C TRP A 158 1.34 -20.57 13.37
N ILE A 159 0.73 -21.73 13.10
CA ILE A 159 0.68 -22.85 14.06
C ILE A 159 2.09 -23.33 14.44
N LYS A 160 3.07 -23.26 13.54
CA LYS A 160 4.46 -23.69 13.82
C LYS A 160 5.10 -22.89 14.98
N PHE A 161 4.67 -21.66 15.21
CA PHE A 161 5.13 -20.84 16.34
C PHE A 161 4.57 -21.26 17.69
N LEU A 162 3.43 -21.94 17.71
CA LEU A 162 2.81 -22.42 18.96
C LEU A 162 3.35 -23.78 19.40
N VAL A 163 3.82 -24.61 18.47
CA VAL A 163 4.26 -25.98 18.78
C VAL A 163 5.36 -26.00 19.84
N PHE A 164 6.39 -25.15 19.71
CA PHE A 164 7.54 -25.16 20.60
C PHE A 164 7.25 -24.62 22.02
N PRO A 165 6.54 -23.49 22.18
CA PRO A 165 6.08 -23.06 23.51
C PRO A 165 5.17 -24.08 24.20
N ILE A 166 4.25 -24.71 23.46
CA ILE A 166 3.36 -25.75 24.01
C ILE A 166 4.17 -26.97 24.45
N PHE A 167 5.11 -27.43 23.63
CA PHE A 167 6.02 -28.52 23.99
C PHE A 167 6.83 -28.17 25.25
N THR A 168 7.29 -26.92 25.39
CA THR A 168 8.04 -26.47 26.56
C THR A 168 7.17 -26.45 27.82
N ILE A 169 5.92 -25.99 27.72
CA ILE A 169 4.95 -26.05 28.82
C ILE A 169 4.73 -27.50 29.25
N PHE A 170 4.52 -28.40 28.28
CA PHE A 170 4.36 -29.83 28.56
C PHE A 170 5.59 -30.41 29.27
N MET A 171 6.80 -30.09 28.81
CA MET A 171 8.04 -30.57 29.42
C MET A 171 8.24 -30.04 30.85
N ILE A 172 7.99 -28.75 31.09
CA ILE A 172 8.10 -28.18 32.44
C ILE A 172 7.02 -28.74 33.37
N ALA A 173 5.79 -28.92 32.89
CA ALA A 173 4.71 -29.54 33.67
C ALA A 173 5.04 -31.00 34.01
N TRP A 174 5.60 -31.76 33.07
CA TRP A 174 6.08 -33.11 33.29
C TRP A 174 7.19 -33.17 34.35
N MET A 175 8.15 -32.23 34.30
CA MET A 175 9.21 -32.12 35.31
C MET A 175 8.64 -31.85 36.71
N LEU A 176 7.59 -31.04 36.83
CA LEU A 176 6.93 -30.79 38.11
C LEU A 176 6.31 -32.06 38.72
N VAL A 177 5.79 -32.97 37.90
CA VAL A 177 5.21 -34.25 38.36
C VAL A 177 6.30 -35.29 38.67
N VAL A 178 7.27 -35.49 37.77
CA VAL A 178 8.30 -36.54 37.94
C VAL A 178 9.26 -36.23 39.08
N VAL A 179 9.59 -34.97 39.33
CA VAL A 179 10.50 -34.62 40.42
C VAL A 179 9.77 -34.57 41.79
N GLN A 180 8.44 -34.78 41.82
CA GLN A 180 7.73 -35.04 43.09
C GLN A 180 7.96 -36.46 43.62
N SER A 181 8.22 -37.45 42.75
CA SER A 181 8.41 -38.84 43.16
C SER A 181 9.85 -39.19 43.55
N SER A 182 10.81 -38.31 43.29
CA SER A 182 12.23 -38.49 43.62
C SER A 182 12.63 -37.65 44.84
N GLN A 183 12.73 -38.27 46.01
CA GLN A 183 13.07 -37.66 47.30
C GLN A 183 14.52 -37.10 47.43
N ALA A 184 15.34 -37.04 46.37
CA ALA A 184 16.80 -36.87 46.53
C ALA A 184 17.54 -35.95 45.52
N GLY A 185 16.85 -35.10 44.77
CA GLY A 185 17.51 -34.23 43.78
C GLY A 185 17.75 -32.80 44.27
N SER A 186 19.00 -32.31 44.21
CA SER A 186 19.23 -30.86 44.19
C SER A 186 18.56 -30.30 42.92
N GLY A 187 17.53 -29.46 43.05
CA GLY A 187 16.70 -28.95 41.94
C GLY A 187 17.41 -28.19 40.81
N LYS A 188 18.73 -28.22 40.78
CA LYS A 188 19.62 -27.63 39.77
C LYS A 188 19.41 -28.24 38.38
N ILE A 189 19.23 -29.56 38.27
CA ILE A 189 19.06 -30.23 36.96
C ILE A 189 17.77 -29.78 36.26
N PRO A 190 16.58 -29.81 36.91
CA PRO A 190 15.35 -29.28 36.32
C PRO A 190 15.45 -27.81 35.92
N ILE A 191 16.11 -26.98 36.75
CA ILE A 191 16.33 -25.56 36.44
C ILE A 191 17.15 -25.42 35.16
N VAL A 192 18.33 -26.06 35.06
CA VAL A 192 19.21 -25.97 33.87
C VAL A 192 18.47 -26.43 32.61
N LEU A 193 17.72 -27.53 32.68
CA LEU A 193 16.92 -28.01 31.55
C LEU A 193 15.83 -27.01 31.13
N ALA A 194 15.15 -26.39 32.10
CA ALA A 194 14.13 -25.38 31.84
C ALA A 194 14.73 -24.11 31.20
N PHE A 195 15.90 -23.66 31.68
CA PHE A 195 16.67 -22.59 31.05
C PHE A 195 17.00 -22.92 29.58
N SER A 196 17.48 -24.14 29.30
CA SER A 196 17.80 -24.59 27.94
C SER A 196 16.56 -24.63 27.03
N LEU A 197 15.42 -25.11 27.54
CA LEU A 197 14.17 -25.18 26.77
C LEU A 197 13.62 -23.80 26.41
N VAL A 198 13.67 -22.85 27.35
CA VAL A 198 13.23 -21.48 27.08
C VAL A 198 14.20 -20.78 26.12
N GLY A 199 15.51 -20.98 26.28
CA GLY A 199 16.51 -20.51 25.33
C GLY A 199 16.28 -21.04 23.91
N LEU A 200 15.92 -22.32 23.79
CA LEU A 200 15.54 -22.94 22.51
C LEU A 200 14.31 -22.25 21.89
N ASN A 201 13.27 -21.92 22.67
CA ASN A 201 12.10 -21.21 22.14
C ASN A 201 12.48 -19.84 21.57
N VAL A 202 13.32 -19.07 22.28
CA VAL A 202 13.77 -17.76 21.82
C VAL A 202 14.58 -17.91 20.52
N PHE A 203 15.47 -18.90 20.46
CA PHE A 203 16.28 -19.17 19.27
C PHE A 203 15.43 -19.58 18.06
N ILE A 204 14.50 -20.53 18.25
CA ILE A 204 13.60 -21.01 17.20
C ILE A 204 12.69 -19.88 16.71
N TYR A 205 12.16 -19.07 17.63
CA TYR A 205 11.36 -17.90 17.27
C TYR A 205 12.16 -16.95 16.36
N GLY A 206 13.42 -16.66 16.69
CA GLY A 206 14.31 -15.85 15.87
C GLY A 206 14.54 -16.43 14.47
N LEU A 207 14.84 -17.72 14.36
CA LEU A 207 15.04 -18.40 13.07
C LEU A 207 13.77 -18.37 12.21
N LEU A 208 12.62 -18.73 12.79
CA LEU A 208 11.35 -18.71 12.08
C LEU A 208 11.01 -17.30 11.60
N TYR A 209 11.20 -16.29 12.45
CA TYR A 209 10.99 -14.90 12.10
C TYR A 209 11.86 -14.46 10.91
N ASP A 210 13.15 -14.79 10.91
CA ASP A 210 14.06 -14.45 9.82
C ASP A 210 13.72 -15.17 8.50
N ILE A 211 13.35 -16.46 8.56
CA ILE A 211 12.91 -17.23 7.40
C ILE A 211 11.68 -16.58 6.76
N LEU A 212 10.70 -16.19 7.56
CA LEU A 212 9.45 -15.60 7.07
C LEU A 212 9.66 -14.20 6.50
N GLN A 213 10.50 -13.39 7.14
CA GLN A 213 10.88 -12.08 6.60
C GLN A 213 11.57 -12.21 5.24
N LYS A 214 12.40 -13.24 5.06
CA LYS A 214 13.03 -13.54 3.78
C LYS A 214 12.00 -13.94 2.73
N GLU A 215 11.04 -14.79 3.09
CA GLU A 215 9.96 -15.24 2.20
C GLU A 215 9.08 -14.08 1.73
N VAL A 216 8.65 -13.20 2.64
CA VAL A 216 7.90 -11.98 2.31
C VAL A 216 8.69 -11.11 1.33
N ARG A 217 9.97 -10.85 1.61
CA ARG A 217 10.82 -10.02 0.76
C ARG A 217 10.99 -10.62 -0.63
N THR A 218 11.16 -11.93 -0.73
CA THR A 218 11.23 -12.63 -2.02
C THR A 218 9.92 -12.50 -2.78
N ARG A 219 8.77 -12.62 -2.10
CA ARG A 219 7.45 -12.46 -2.73
C ARG A 219 7.23 -11.04 -3.26
N GLU A 220 7.58 -10.03 -2.47
CA GLU A 220 7.52 -8.63 -2.90
C GLU A 220 8.43 -8.37 -4.11
N TYR A 221 9.63 -8.93 -4.10
CA TYR A 221 10.57 -8.84 -5.21
C TYR A 221 10.00 -9.47 -6.49
N MET A 222 9.42 -10.68 -6.42
CA MET A 222 8.79 -11.35 -7.55
C MET A 222 7.62 -10.53 -8.14
N VAL A 223 6.76 -9.96 -7.29
CA VAL A 223 5.66 -9.08 -7.75
C VAL A 223 6.18 -7.82 -8.42
N SER A 224 7.26 -7.22 -7.90
CA SER A 224 7.90 -6.06 -8.52
C SER A 224 8.48 -6.40 -9.88
N MET A 225 9.13 -7.56 -10.00
CA MET A 225 9.73 -8.02 -11.26
C MET A 225 8.67 -8.27 -12.32
N ALA A 226 7.57 -8.96 -11.98
CA ALA A 226 6.45 -9.18 -12.90
C ALA A 226 5.83 -7.86 -13.40
N LYS A 227 5.72 -6.84 -12.54
CA LYS A 227 5.26 -5.50 -12.94
C LYS A 227 6.24 -4.81 -13.90
N ALA A 228 7.54 -4.96 -13.68
CA ALA A 228 8.56 -4.39 -14.56
C ALA A 228 8.54 -5.05 -15.94
N GLU A 229 8.45 -6.39 -16.00
CA GLU A 229 8.31 -7.15 -17.23
C GLU A 229 7.07 -6.74 -18.03
N GLY A 230 5.92 -6.58 -17.36
CA GLY A 230 4.69 -6.10 -18.00
C GLY A 230 4.85 -4.72 -18.63
N LYS A 231 5.59 -3.81 -18.00
CA LYS A 231 5.91 -2.48 -18.58
C LYS A 231 6.81 -2.61 -19.81
N ILE A 232 7.86 -3.44 -19.74
CA ILE A 232 8.77 -3.65 -20.87
C ILE A 232 8.02 -4.19 -22.08
N GLN A 233 7.12 -5.18 -21.88
CA GLN A 233 6.29 -5.71 -22.96
C GLN A 233 5.36 -4.65 -23.58
N LEU A 234 4.78 -3.77 -22.76
CA LEU A 234 3.95 -2.66 -23.26
C LEU A 234 4.78 -1.69 -24.11
N TYR A 235 5.98 -1.31 -23.65
CA TYR A 235 6.89 -0.46 -24.41
C TYR A 235 7.30 -1.11 -25.73
N GLN A 236 7.63 -2.40 -25.74
CA GLN A 236 7.96 -3.12 -26.97
C GLN A 236 6.80 -3.11 -27.97
N LYS A 237 5.57 -3.34 -27.51
CA LYS A 237 4.36 -3.25 -28.36
C LYS A 237 4.15 -1.84 -28.93
N GLN A 238 4.35 -0.79 -28.12
CA GLN A 238 4.24 0.60 -28.58
C GLN A 238 5.30 0.93 -29.63
N THR A 239 6.55 0.53 -29.40
CA THR A 239 7.65 0.76 -30.36
C THR A 239 7.41 0.02 -31.67
N ALA A 240 6.93 -1.23 -31.62
CA ALA A 240 6.55 -1.97 -32.82
C ALA A 240 5.43 -1.26 -33.59
N PHE A 241 4.37 -0.82 -32.90
CA PHE A 241 3.27 -0.05 -33.52
C PHE A 241 3.77 1.24 -34.18
N ILE A 242 4.62 2.01 -33.50
CA ILE A 242 5.18 3.26 -34.06
C ILE A 242 6.03 2.96 -35.30
N HIS A 243 6.85 1.92 -35.26
CA HIS A 243 7.69 1.52 -36.38
C HIS A 243 6.83 1.10 -37.59
N ASP A 244 5.81 0.27 -37.38
CA ASP A 244 4.89 -0.15 -38.42
C ASP A 244 4.13 1.04 -39.02
N TYR A 245 3.66 1.96 -38.18
CA TYR A 245 3.00 3.20 -38.61
C TYR A 245 3.94 4.10 -39.43
N GLN A 246 5.20 4.24 -39.02
CA GLN A 246 6.21 5.00 -39.77
C GLN A 246 6.47 4.37 -41.14
N ASN A 247 6.53 3.04 -41.24
CA ASN A 247 6.68 2.33 -42.51
C ASN A 247 5.49 2.57 -43.44
N GLN A 248 4.26 2.49 -42.91
CA GLN A 248 3.05 2.78 -43.67
C GLN A 248 3.05 4.23 -44.21
N MET A 249 3.41 5.21 -43.37
CA MET A 249 3.54 6.60 -43.80
C MET A 249 4.66 6.81 -44.84
N GLN A 250 5.76 6.06 -44.73
CA GLN A 250 6.84 6.10 -45.71
C GLN A 250 6.37 5.54 -47.07
N CYS A 251 5.56 4.48 -47.08
CA CYS A 251 4.93 3.97 -48.30
C CYS A 251 4.05 5.03 -48.98
N VAL A 252 3.18 5.70 -48.21
CA VAL A 252 2.36 6.82 -48.71
C VAL A 252 3.25 7.91 -49.31
N ARG A 253 4.30 8.32 -48.60
CA ARG A 253 5.26 9.33 -49.08
C ARG A 253 5.93 8.91 -50.40
N THR A 254 6.32 7.65 -50.54
CA THR A 254 6.93 7.13 -51.78
C THR A 254 5.95 7.15 -52.95
N LEU A 255 4.69 6.76 -52.74
CA LEU A 255 3.66 6.81 -53.79
C LEU A 255 3.40 8.26 -54.23
N LEU A 256 3.31 9.20 -53.29
CA LEU A 256 3.17 10.62 -53.57
C LEU A 256 4.38 11.19 -54.35
N MET A 257 5.61 10.83 -53.98
CA MET A 257 6.82 11.27 -54.69
C MET A 257 6.89 10.74 -56.14
N LYS A 258 6.40 9.52 -56.37
CA LYS A 258 6.27 8.94 -57.72
C LYS A 258 5.08 9.49 -58.51
N LYS A 259 4.33 10.43 -57.94
CA LYS A 259 3.08 10.99 -58.50
C LYS A 259 1.99 9.93 -58.77
N ASN A 260 2.03 8.79 -58.05
CA ASN A 260 1.02 7.75 -58.19
C ASN A 260 -0.14 7.96 -57.20
N TYR A 261 -0.96 8.96 -57.49
CA TYR A 261 -1.96 9.47 -56.55
C TYR A 261 -3.10 8.48 -56.28
N LYS A 262 -3.57 7.75 -57.31
CA LYS A 262 -4.65 6.76 -57.16
C LYS A 262 -4.30 5.64 -56.19
N GLU A 263 -3.08 5.11 -56.29
CA GLU A 263 -2.61 4.06 -55.39
C GLU A 263 -2.34 4.57 -53.97
N ALA A 264 -1.89 5.83 -53.83
CA ALA A 264 -1.73 6.46 -52.52
C ALA A 264 -3.08 6.65 -51.80
N GLU A 265 -4.11 7.06 -52.54
CA GLU A 265 -5.48 7.24 -52.04
C GLU A 265 -6.07 5.89 -51.58
N GLN A 266 -6.01 4.85 -52.42
CA GLN A 266 -6.46 3.50 -52.05
C GLN A 266 -5.75 2.95 -50.82
N TYR A 267 -4.44 3.20 -50.68
CA TYR A 267 -3.68 2.75 -49.52
C TYR A 267 -4.10 3.50 -48.24
N LEU A 268 -4.34 4.81 -48.33
CA LEU A 268 -4.84 5.62 -47.21
C LEU A 268 -6.26 5.21 -46.79
N GLU A 269 -7.16 4.92 -47.73
CA GLU A 269 -8.50 4.40 -47.43
C GLU A 269 -8.44 3.09 -46.64
N GLN A 270 -7.57 2.16 -47.04
CA GLN A 270 -7.34 0.90 -46.31
C GLN A 270 -6.76 1.13 -44.91
N MET A 271 -5.86 2.11 -44.76
CA MET A 271 -5.28 2.46 -43.46
C MET A 271 -6.26 3.14 -42.51
N CYS A 272 -7.07 4.07 -43.04
CA CYS A 272 -7.96 4.92 -42.26
C CYS A 272 -9.36 4.33 -42.09
N ASN A 273 -9.73 3.29 -42.85
CA ASN A 273 -11.08 2.71 -42.89
C ASN A 273 -12.17 3.76 -43.16
N VAL A 274 -11.84 4.77 -43.97
CA VAL A 274 -12.73 5.86 -44.39
C VAL A 274 -13.14 5.61 -45.84
N GLY A 275 -14.45 5.59 -46.11
CA GLY A 275 -14.99 5.45 -47.46
C GLY A 275 -14.79 6.71 -48.30
N ALA A 276 -14.61 6.54 -49.61
CA ALA A 276 -14.19 7.53 -50.61
C ALA A 276 -15.09 8.79 -50.75
N ASP A 277 -16.26 8.85 -50.12
CA ASP A 277 -17.22 9.94 -50.33
C ASP A 277 -17.17 10.97 -49.18
N VAL A 278 -16.04 11.70 -49.07
CA VAL A 278 -16.04 12.94 -48.29
C VAL A 278 -16.69 14.02 -49.13
N TRP A 279 -17.94 14.35 -48.80
CA TRP A 279 -18.68 15.42 -49.47
C TRP A 279 -17.95 16.76 -49.22
N ASN A 280 -17.44 17.38 -50.27
CA ASN A 280 -16.85 18.73 -50.21
C ASN A 280 -17.97 19.79 -50.10
N VAL A 281 -18.69 19.79 -48.97
CA VAL A 281 -19.75 20.77 -48.69
C VAL A 281 -19.15 22.09 -48.19
N ILE A 282 -17.96 22.03 -47.58
CA ILE A 282 -17.29 23.16 -46.95
C ILE A 282 -16.02 23.51 -47.71
N ASP A 283 -15.95 24.72 -48.26
CA ASP A 283 -14.75 25.29 -48.86
C ASP A 283 -14.34 26.60 -48.17
N THR A 284 -13.12 26.64 -47.68
CA THR A 284 -12.53 27.74 -46.90
C THR A 284 -11.26 28.32 -47.55
N ASN A 285 -10.90 27.87 -48.76
CA ASN A 285 -9.60 28.12 -49.42
C ASN A 285 -8.36 27.69 -48.62
N HIS A 286 -8.53 26.90 -47.55
CA HIS A 286 -7.43 26.33 -46.77
C HIS A 286 -7.54 24.80 -46.73
N MET A 287 -6.66 24.14 -47.48
CA MET A 287 -6.71 22.70 -47.74
C MET A 287 -6.88 21.83 -46.49
N ILE A 288 -6.08 22.06 -45.44
CA ILE A 288 -6.14 21.27 -44.20
C ILE A 288 -7.44 21.52 -43.42
N VAL A 289 -7.96 22.75 -43.45
CA VAL A 289 -9.19 23.10 -42.75
C VAL A 289 -10.36 22.42 -43.45
N ASN A 290 -10.39 22.47 -44.80
CA ASN A 290 -11.37 21.74 -45.60
C ASN A 290 -11.33 20.24 -45.29
N ALA A 291 -10.15 19.62 -45.26
CA ALA A 291 -10.01 18.19 -45.01
C ALA A 291 -10.57 17.79 -43.63
N VAL A 292 -10.18 18.49 -42.57
CA VAL A 292 -10.65 18.16 -41.20
C VAL A 292 -12.13 18.46 -41.03
N LEU A 293 -12.61 19.60 -41.55
CA LEU A 293 -14.00 20.00 -41.39
C LEU A 293 -14.97 19.09 -42.15
N ASN A 294 -14.68 18.74 -43.41
CA ASN A 294 -15.56 17.87 -44.17
C ASN A 294 -15.60 16.46 -43.56
N ALA A 295 -14.44 15.92 -43.12
CA ALA A 295 -14.40 14.63 -42.43
C ALA A 295 -15.23 14.62 -41.13
N LYS A 296 -15.12 15.67 -40.31
CA LYS A 296 -15.89 15.77 -39.05
C LYS A 296 -17.36 16.12 -39.26
N TYR A 297 -17.67 16.88 -40.31
CA TYR A 297 -19.04 17.12 -40.72
C TYR A 297 -19.74 15.82 -41.10
N GLN A 298 -19.09 14.99 -41.91
CA GLN A 298 -19.61 13.68 -42.28
C GLN A 298 -19.81 12.77 -41.04
N GLU A 299 -18.81 12.67 -40.17
CA GLU A 299 -18.93 11.87 -38.92
C GLU A 299 -20.11 12.34 -38.05
N ALA A 300 -20.33 13.66 -37.97
CA ALA A 300 -21.46 14.23 -37.24
C ALA A 300 -22.81 13.89 -37.89
N GLN A 301 -22.91 13.95 -39.22
CA GLN A 301 -24.11 13.59 -39.98
C GLN A 301 -24.46 12.10 -39.82
N GLU A 302 -23.47 11.22 -39.96
CA GLU A 302 -23.63 9.76 -39.74
C GLU A 302 -24.09 9.45 -38.31
N SER A 303 -23.78 10.32 -37.35
CA SER A 303 -24.22 10.22 -35.96
C SER A 303 -25.57 10.89 -35.66
N GLY A 304 -26.25 11.44 -36.67
CA GLY A 304 -27.52 12.16 -36.53
C GLY A 304 -27.42 13.48 -35.78
N ILE A 305 -26.28 14.18 -35.88
CA ILE A 305 -26.01 15.45 -35.21
C ILE A 305 -26.18 16.59 -36.21
N GLY A 306 -27.03 17.58 -35.89
CA GLY A 306 -27.15 18.81 -36.68
C GLY A 306 -25.89 19.67 -36.56
N VAL A 307 -25.40 20.21 -37.68
CA VAL A 307 -24.20 21.06 -37.70
C VAL A 307 -24.51 22.39 -38.38
N THR A 308 -24.27 23.50 -37.69
CA THR A 308 -24.34 24.86 -38.27
C THR A 308 -22.95 25.44 -38.34
N ILE A 309 -22.55 25.88 -39.53
CA ILE A 309 -21.20 26.32 -39.83
C ILE A 309 -21.22 27.79 -40.25
N LYS A 310 -20.38 28.62 -39.62
CA LYS A 310 -20.11 30.01 -40.02
C LYS A 310 -18.63 30.17 -40.30
N ILE A 311 -18.25 30.21 -41.58
CA ILE A 311 -16.87 30.33 -42.02
C ILE A 311 -16.73 31.43 -43.07
N ASN A 312 -15.57 32.09 -43.13
CA ASN A 312 -15.18 33.00 -44.21
C ASN A 312 -13.90 32.51 -44.91
N ASP A 313 -13.28 33.31 -45.78
CA ASP A 313 -12.03 32.96 -46.43
C ASP A 313 -10.88 32.80 -45.40
N LEU A 314 -10.28 31.61 -45.35
CA LEU A 314 -9.19 31.24 -44.44
C LEU A 314 -7.85 31.05 -45.16
N SER A 315 -7.73 31.48 -46.43
CA SER A 315 -6.47 31.44 -47.20
C SER A 315 -5.29 32.13 -46.49
N GLY A 316 -5.58 33.09 -45.60
CA GLY A 316 -4.60 33.82 -44.81
C GLY A 316 -4.16 33.14 -43.50
N TRP A 317 -4.62 31.92 -43.18
CA TRP A 317 -4.25 31.22 -41.96
C TRP A 317 -2.82 30.65 -42.08
N ARG A 318 -1.90 31.13 -41.21
CA ARG A 318 -0.45 30.87 -41.29
C ARG A 318 0.08 29.83 -40.29
N MET A 319 -0.79 29.06 -39.63
CA MET A 319 -0.40 28.08 -38.61
C MET A 319 0.13 26.80 -39.27
N ALA A 320 1.04 26.09 -38.61
CA ALA A 320 1.53 24.82 -39.13
C ALA A 320 0.37 23.82 -39.29
N TYR A 321 0.37 23.08 -40.40
CA TYR A 321 -0.72 22.16 -40.74
C TYR A 321 -1.02 21.14 -39.63
N ASN A 322 0.01 20.62 -38.97
CA ASN A 322 -0.16 19.70 -37.84
C ASN A 322 -0.91 20.36 -36.66
N ASP A 323 -0.59 21.60 -36.34
CA ASP A 323 -1.20 22.32 -35.23
C ASP A 323 -2.66 22.68 -35.53
N VAL A 324 -2.97 23.04 -36.79
CA VAL A 324 -4.35 23.24 -37.26
C VAL A 324 -5.16 21.95 -37.12
N THR A 325 -4.60 20.82 -37.54
CA THR A 325 -5.26 19.51 -37.39
C THR A 325 -5.49 19.15 -35.93
N ILE A 326 -4.49 19.31 -35.06
CA ILE A 326 -4.62 19.07 -33.61
C ILE A 326 -5.73 19.95 -33.04
N LEU A 327 -5.76 21.23 -33.38
CA LEU A 327 -6.74 22.18 -32.86
C LEU A 327 -8.17 21.82 -33.29
N LEU A 328 -8.38 21.62 -34.60
CA LEU A 328 -9.71 21.36 -35.15
C LEU A 328 -10.23 19.97 -34.77
N ALA A 329 -9.41 18.93 -34.93
CA ALA A 329 -9.84 17.56 -34.65
C ALA A 329 -10.22 17.39 -33.18
N ASN A 330 -9.37 17.82 -32.23
CA ASN A 330 -9.68 17.68 -30.80
C ASN A 330 -10.93 18.48 -30.38
N LEU A 331 -11.16 19.68 -30.93
CA LEU A 331 -12.34 20.48 -30.59
C LEU A 331 -13.62 19.87 -31.15
N LEU A 332 -13.60 19.38 -32.39
CA LEU A 332 -14.75 18.76 -33.04
C LEU A 332 -15.05 17.37 -32.49
N ASP A 333 -14.03 16.56 -32.20
CA ASP A 333 -14.17 15.26 -31.55
C ASP A 333 -14.85 15.41 -30.19
N ASN A 334 -14.38 16.34 -29.37
CA ASN A 334 -15.00 16.62 -28.07
C ASN A 334 -16.47 17.03 -28.22
N ALA A 335 -16.80 17.83 -29.24
CA ALA A 335 -18.17 18.27 -29.51
C ALA A 335 -19.07 17.10 -29.98
N ILE A 336 -18.57 16.28 -30.91
CA ILE A 336 -19.27 15.11 -31.45
C ILE A 336 -19.49 14.07 -30.34
N GLU A 337 -18.46 13.73 -29.57
CA GLU A 337 -18.56 12.79 -28.45
C GLU A 337 -19.57 13.27 -27.39
N ALA A 338 -19.55 14.55 -27.06
CA ALA A 338 -20.50 15.11 -26.09
C ALA A 338 -21.95 15.07 -26.62
N CYS A 339 -22.17 15.35 -27.91
CA CYS A 339 -23.48 15.24 -28.55
C CYS A 339 -23.96 13.79 -28.67
N LYS A 340 -23.07 12.82 -28.93
CA LYS A 340 -23.41 11.38 -28.99
C LYS A 340 -24.01 10.86 -27.68
N LEU A 341 -23.73 11.51 -26.55
CA LEU A 341 -24.27 11.16 -25.22
C LEU A 341 -25.65 11.75 -24.92
N CYS A 342 -26.16 12.64 -25.76
CA CYS A 342 -27.51 13.21 -25.63
C CYS A 342 -28.52 12.38 -26.42
N GLU A 343 -29.76 12.30 -25.93
CA GLU A 343 -30.83 11.58 -26.62
C GLU A 343 -31.49 12.48 -27.68
N ASP A 344 -31.83 13.73 -27.32
CA ASP A 344 -32.50 14.70 -28.19
C ASP A 344 -31.68 15.98 -28.42
N LYS A 345 -32.03 16.74 -29.48
CA LYS A 345 -31.49 18.07 -29.82
C LYS A 345 -29.96 18.10 -30.01
N LYS A 346 -29.39 17.06 -30.62
CA LYS A 346 -27.96 16.98 -30.93
C LYS A 346 -27.57 18.04 -31.96
N HIS A 347 -26.89 19.08 -31.51
CA HIS A 347 -26.46 20.16 -32.40
C HIS A 347 -25.08 20.70 -32.05
N ILE A 348 -24.28 20.97 -33.10
CA ILE A 348 -22.97 21.61 -33.04
C ILE A 348 -23.02 22.91 -33.85
N TRP A 349 -22.58 24.01 -33.24
CA TRP A 349 -22.33 25.28 -33.91
C TRP A 349 -20.83 25.52 -33.99
N PHE A 350 -20.33 25.60 -35.22
CA PHE A 350 -18.92 25.85 -35.52
C PHE A 350 -18.76 27.21 -36.17
N LYS A 351 -17.88 28.06 -35.63
CA LYS A 351 -17.48 29.33 -36.22
C LYS A 351 -15.97 29.36 -36.37
N CYS A 352 -15.49 29.61 -37.58
CA CYS A 352 -14.08 29.88 -37.84
C CYS A 352 -13.97 31.04 -38.82
N VAL A 353 -13.51 32.20 -38.34
CA VAL A 353 -13.38 33.39 -39.20
C VAL A 353 -12.02 34.06 -39.03
N GLN A 354 -11.47 34.55 -40.14
CA GLN A 354 -10.30 35.42 -40.15
C GLN A 354 -10.76 36.89 -40.21
N GLU A 355 -10.46 37.66 -39.16
CA GLU A 355 -10.82 39.08 -39.04
C GLU A 355 -9.64 39.88 -38.45
N SER A 356 -9.26 41.00 -39.08
CA SER A 356 -8.19 41.89 -38.61
C SER A 356 -6.86 41.18 -38.28
N GLY A 357 -6.48 40.20 -39.10
CA GLY A 357 -5.25 39.41 -38.90
C GLY A 357 -5.30 38.38 -37.78
N LYS A 358 -6.47 38.16 -37.16
CA LYS A 358 -6.69 37.14 -36.12
C LYS A 358 -7.63 36.05 -36.61
N ILE A 359 -7.41 34.82 -36.14
CA ILE A 359 -8.34 33.71 -36.34
C ILE A 359 -9.23 33.60 -35.10
N ILE A 360 -10.54 33.66 -35.31
CA ILE A 360 -11.55 33.48 -34.28
C ILE A 360 -12.21 32.11 -34.49
N LEU A 361 -11.89 31.17 -33.61
CA LEU A 361 -12.43 29.82 -33.61
C LEU A 361 -13.37 29.63 -32.43
N SER A 362 -14.57 29.11 -32.66
CA SER A 362 -15.55 28.80 -31.64
C SER A 362 -16.31 27.52 -31.98
N VAL A 363 -16.37 26.60 -31.01
CA VAL A 363 -17.15 25.37 -31.10
C VAL A 363 -18.11 25.37 -29.92
N LYS A 364 -19.41 25.32 -30.20
CA LYS A 364 -20.48 25.20 -29.22
C LYS A 364 -21.23 23.91 -29.53
N ASN A 365 -21.54 23.11 -28.52
CA ASN A 365 -22.28 21.87 -28.69
C ASN A 365 -23.31 21.69 -27.57
N THR A 366 -24.32 20.89 -27.87
CA THR A 366 -25.29 20.43 -26.86
C THR A 366 -24.61 19.41 -25.94
N TYR A 367 -24.86 19.47 -24.63
CA TYR A 367 -24.25 18.56 -23.66
C TYR A 367 -25.26 18.11 -22.60
N CYS A 368 -25.19 16.84 -22.18
CA CYS A 368 -26.11 16.22 -21.22
C CYS A 368 -25.35 15.79 -19.95
N GLU A 369 -25.79 16.27 -18.78
CA GLU A 369 -25.06 16.10 -17.50
C GLU A 369 -25.09 14.66 -16.95
N MET A 370 -26.15 13.89 -17.21
CA MET A 370 -26.38 12.59 -16.57
C MET A 370 -25.37 11.49 -16.97
N ASN A 371 -24.68 11.59 -18.11
CA ASN A 371 -23.86 10.50 -18.65
C ASN A 371 -22.34 10.63 -18.41
N ARG A 372 -21.83 11.72 -17.79
CA ARG A 372 -20.38 11.91 -17.57
C ARG A 372 -19.79 11.08 -16.43
N LYS A 373 -20.57 10.67 -15.42
CA LYS A 373 -20.07 9.91 -14.25
C LYS A 373 -19.44 8.55 -14.60
N LYS A 374 -19.63 8.03 -15.81
CA LYS A 374 -19.10 6.71 -16.24
C LYS A 374 -17.71 6.76 -16.90
N LYS A 375 -17.13 7.92 -17.22
CA LYS A 375 -15.91 8.01 -18.07
C LYS A 375 -14.86 9.05 -17.60
N GLU A 376 -14.71 9.27 -16.29
CA GLU A 376 -13.76 10.27 -15.76
C GLU A 376 -12.25 9.92 -15.93
N GLY A 377 -11.89 8.79 -16.53
CA GLY A 377 -10.49 8.34 -16.61
C GLY A 377 -9.67 8.78 -17.85
N LEU A 378 -10.31 9.22 -18.94
CA LEU A 378 -9.64 9.39 -20.25
C LEU A 378 -9.74 10.81 -20.84
N HIS A 379 -10.51 11.70 -20.24
CA HIS A 379 -10.82 13.01 -20.81
C HIS A 379 -9.91 14.09 -20.20
N GLY A 380 -8.94 14.58 -20.97
CA GLY A 380 -8.05 15.67 -20.55
C GLY A 380 -6.79 15.83 -21.39
N ILE A 381 -6.38 14.83 -22.17
CA ILE A 381 -5.20 14.91 -23.03
C ILE A 381 -5.47 15.80 -24.25
N GLY A 382 -6.61 15.62 -24.93
CA GLY A 382 -6.96 16.42 -26.12
C GLY A 382 -7.07 17.92 -25.82
N LEU A 383 -7.66 18.30 -24.68
CA LEU A 383 -7.79 19.70 -24.29
C LEU A 383 -6.43 20.32 -23.88
N LYS A 384 -5.53 19.54 -23.27
CA LYS A 384 -4.15 19.98 -22.99
C LYS A 384 -3.35 20.21 -24.27
N ASN A 385 -3.53 19.37 -25.29
CA ASN A 385 -2.90 19.56 -26.60
C ASN A 385 -3.42 20.85 -27.26
N VAL A 386 -4.72 21.11 -27.18
CA VAL A 386 -5.34 22.36 -27.66
C VAL A 386 -4.76 23.57 -26.92
N GLU A 387 -4.68 23.52 -25.60
CA GLU A 387 -4.08 24.60 -24.79
C GLU A 387 -2.62 24.86 -25.16
N HIS A 388 -1.83 23.81 -25.33
CA HIS A 388 -0.44 23.93 -25.74
C HIS A 388 -0.29 24.60 -27.11
N VAL A 389 -1.10 24.19 -28.10
CA VAL A 389 -1.11 24.84 -29.43
C VAL A 389 -1.49 26.31 -29.30
N ILE A 390 -2.58 26.64 -28.60
CA ILE A 390 -3.04 28.04 -28.46
C ILE A 390 -1.96 28.91 -27.82
N THR A 391 -1.29 28.41 -26.78
CA THR A 391 -0.25 29.14 -26.05
C THR A 391 1.01 29.35 -26.90
N SER A 392 1.42 28.34 -27.67
CA SER A 392 2.60 28.42 -28.56
C SER A 392 2.46 29.49 -29.66
N TYR A 393 1.23 29.83 -30.04
CA TYR A 393 0.94 30.92 -31.00
C TYR A 393 0.50 32.23 -30.32
N GLY A 394 0.64 32.35 -28.99
CA GLY A 394 0.27 33.55 -28.22
C GLY A 394 -1.24 33.86 -28.23
N GLY A 395 -2.08 32.85 -28.46
CA GLY A 395 -3.53 32.97 -28.47
C GLY A 395 -4.14 32.95 -27.07
N ASN A 396 -5.40 33.35 -26.98
CA ASN A 396 -6.20 33.28 -25.76
C ASN A 396 -7.42 32.37 -25.99
N TYR A 397 -7.85 31.67 -24.95
CA TYR A 397 -9.04 30.82 -25.00
C TYR A 397 -9.94 31.03 -23.79
N SER A 398 -11.22 30.68 -23.95
CA SER A 398 -12.18 30.64 -22.84
C SER A 398 -13.18 29.52 -23.07
N ILE A 399 -13.55 28.83 -21.99
CA ILE A 399 -14.55 27.77 -22.01
C ILE A 399 -15.68 28.17 -21.08
N LYS A 400 -16.91 28.19 -21.59
CA LYS A 400 -18.10 28.61 -20.84
C LYS A 400 -19.21 27.56 -21.00
N LYS A 401 -19.91 27.29 -19.91
CA LYS A 401 -21.14 26.50 -19.91
C LYS A 401 -22.31 27.46 -19.80
N TYR A 402 -23.31 27.24 -20.66
CA TYR A 402 -24.55 27.99 -20.62
C TYR A 402 -25.68 27.01 -20.29
N ARG A 403 -26.53 27.36 -19.34
CA ARG A 403 -27.79 26.67 -19.10
C ARG A 403 -28.84 27.45 -19.87
N GLU A 404 -29.53 26.83 -20.83
CA GLU A 404 -30.74 27.44 -21.35
C GLU A 404 -31.76 27.46 -20.22
N ASN A 405 -32.06 28.65 -19.71
CA ASN A 405 -33.27 28.85 -18.94
C ASN A 405 -34.41 28.70 -19.95
N LEU A 406 -35.07 27.55 -19.93
CA LEU A 406 -36.38 27.38 -20.57
C LEU A 406 -37.31 28.42 -19.93
N LEU A 407 -37.68 29.43 -20.71
CA LEU A 407 -38.80 30.33 -20.42
C LEU A 407 -40.13 29.59 -20.57
#